data_AF-A0A8J8K9P4-F1
#
_entry.id   AF-A0A8J8K9P4-F1
#
_cell.length_a   1.000
_cell.length_b   1.000
_cell.length_c   1.000
_cell.angle_alpha   90.00
_cell.angle_beta   90.00
_cell.angle_gamma   90.00
#
_symmetry.space_group_name_H-M   'P 1'
#
loop_
_entity.id
_entity.type
_entity.pdbx_description
1 polymer ?
#
loop_
_entity_poly.entity_id
_entity_poly.type
_entity_poly.pdbx_seq_one_letter_code
_entity_poly.pdbx_strand_id
1 'polypeptide(L)'
;MKKTYKIAIPIIGLIILGFIFNPFYWLMQPMKKGNQPELSKQEKDYFQQLTKKYDCGLKRLYINKNKDNEDTLFEDQYDKIPFIYSLSIDLPKVKDISDSDIKDICLHIKNEILNNDVDLTEIIIYKNYDIYRYLYDAKLDSLVLKK
;
A
#
# COMPACT_ATOMS: atom_id res chain seq x y z
N MET A 1 -47.55 -46.70 3.91
CA MET A 1 -46.10 -46.90 4.17
C MET A 1 -45.39 -45.55 4.07
N LYS A 2 -44.54 -45.28 5.06
CA LYS A 2 -43.46 -44.25 5.17
C LYS A 2 -43.82 -42.76 4.95
N LYS A 3 -44.09 -42.12 6.09
CA LYS A 3 -43.75 -40.73 6.42
C LYS A 3 -42.27 -40.45 6.13
N THR A 4 -41.91 -39.27 5.61
CA THR A 4 -40.76 -38.41 6.00
C THR A 4 -40.44 -37.35 4.93
N TYR A 5 -41.14 -36.20 4.94
CA TYR A 5 -40.71 -35.00 4.20
C TYR A 5 -41.16 -33.70 4.92
N LYS A 6 -40.97 -33.60 6.24
CA LYS A 6 -41.40 -32.39 6.98
C LYS A 6 -40.44 -31.90 8.07
N ILE A 7 -39.17 -32.36 8.08
CA ILE A 7 -38.20 -31.99 9.14
C ILE A 7 -36.94 -31.30 8.58
N ALA A 8 -36.67 -31.37 7.27
CA ALA A 8 -35.46 -30.77 6.70
C ALA A 8 -35.52 -29.22 6.58
N ILE A 9 -36.70 -28.66 6.29
CA ILE A 9 -36.88 -27.22 6.09
C ILE A 9 -36.64 -26.37 7.36
N PRO A 10 -37.11 -26.74 8.57
CA PRO A 10 -36.87 -25.93 9.77
C PRO A 10 -35.40 -25.95 10.23
N ILE A 11 -34.66 -27.03 9.95
CA ILE A 11 -33.25 -27.16 10.34
C ILE A 11 -32.36 -26.23 9.50
N ILE A 12 -32.60 -26.13 8.20
CA ILE A 12 -31.86 -25.21 7.31
C ILE A 12 -32.10 -23.74 7.73
N GLY A 13 -33.34 -23.39 8.10
CA GLY A 13 -33.66 -22.04 8.60
C GLY A 13 -32.92 -21.68 9.88
N LEU A 14 -32.83 -22.60 10.85
CA LEU A 14 -32.10 -22.40 12.10
C LEU A 14 -30.59 -22.24 11.91
N ILE A 15 -30.00 -22.97 10.94
CA ILE A 15 -28.57 -22.84 10.61
C ILE A 15 -28.27 -21.44 10.03
N ILE A 16 -29.12 -20.93 9.15
CA ILE A 16 -28.95 -19.58 8.54
C ILE A 16 -29.10 -18.48 9.61
N LEU A 17 -30.07 -18.60 10.51
CA LEU A 17 -30.26 -17.69 11.65
C LEU A 17 -29.05 -17.71 12.61
N GLY A 18 -28.47 -18.88 12.85
CA GLY A 18 -27.25 -19.04 13.64
C GLY A 18 -26.05 -18.31 13.03
N PHE A 19 -25.93 -18.24 11.70
CA PHE A 19 -24.85 -17.47 11.05
C PHE A 19 -25.07 -15.95 11.11
N ILE A 20 -26.30 -15.46 10.97
CA ILE A 20 -26.62 -14.01 11.01
C ILE A 20 -26.42 -13.43 12.41
N PHE A 21 -26.81 -14.17 13.45
CA PHE A 21 -26.75 -13.73 14.85
C PHE A 21 -25.49 -14.18 15.59
N ASN A 22 -24.52 -14.84 14.95
CA ASN A 22 -23.26 -15.17 15.59
C ASN A 22 -22.35 -13.93 15.66
N PRO A 23 -22.10 -13.34 16.84
CA PRO A 23 -21.21 -12.18 16.97
C PRO A 23 -19.78 -12.50 16.51
N PHE A 24 -19.35 -13.76 16.59
CA PHE A 24 -18.03 -14.19 16.09
C PHE A 24 -17.92 -14.15 14.57
N TYR A 25 -19.02 -14.29 13.81
CA TYR A 25 -18.99 -14.19 12.34
C TYR A 25 -18.62 -12.78 11.89
N TRP A 26 -19.14 -11.76 12.59
CA TRP A 26 -18.81 -10.36 12.34
C TRP A 26 -17.39 -10.00 12.83
N LEU A 27 -16.95 -10.59 13.95
CA LEU A 27 -15.58 -10.43 14.48
C LEU A 27 -14.49 -11.12 13.64
N MET A 28 -14.82 -12.21 12.95
CA MET A 28 -13.89 -12.95 12.07
C MET A 28 -13.96 -12.51 10.61
N GLN A 29 -14.69 -11.43 10.29
CA GLN A 29 -14.51 -10.83 8.97
C GLN A 29 -13.04 -10.40 8.88
N PRO A 30 -12.28 -10.87 7.87
CA PRO A 30 -10.95 -10.34 7.66
C PRO A 30 -11.12 -8.84 7.56
N MET A 31 -10.46 -8.08 8.43
CA MET A 31 -10.39 -6.62 8.28
C MET A 31 -10.12 -6.38 6.80
N LYS A 32 -11.06 -5.74 6.11
CA LYS A 32 -10.92 -5.41 4.70
C LYS A 32 -9.67 -4.55 4.62
N LYS A 33 -8.52 -5.16 4.36
CA LYS A 33 -7.32 -4.46 3.95
C LYS A 33 -7.76 -3.73 2.70
N GLY A 34 -7.77 -2.40 2.78
CA GLY A 34 -8.06 -1.61 1.61
C GLY A 34 -7.16 -2.04 0.45
N ASN A 35 -7.67 -1.98 -0.75
CA ASN A 35 -6.90 -2.05 -1.96
C ASN A 35 -6.11 -0.75 -2.11
N GLN A 36 -4.86 -0.90 -2.52
CA GLN A 36 -4.00 0.22 -2.88
C GLN A 36 -4.57 0.94 -4.10
N PRO A 37 -4.41 2.26 -4.21
CA PRO A 37 -4.88 2.98 -5.38
C PRO A 37 -4.11 2.48 -6.60
N GLU A 38 -4.78 2.42 -7.76
CA GLU A 38 -4.12 2.08 -9.01
C GLU A 38 -3.03 3.10 -9.36
N LEU A 39 -2.06 2.68 -10.18
CA LEU A 39 -1.02 3.61 -10.64
C LEU A 39 -1.64 4.69 -11.54
N SER A 40 -1.35 5.95 -11.21
CA SER A 40 -1.69 7.09 -12.04
C SER A 40 -0.99 7.00 -13.40
N LYS A 41 -1.44 7.78 -14.39
CA LYS A 41 -0.78 7.82 -15.70
C LYS A 41 0.67 8.29 -15.58
N GLN A 42 0.92 9.33 -14.78
CA GLN A 42 2.27 9.86 -14.54
C GLN A 42 3.16 8.82 -13.85
N GLU A 43 2.63 8.09 -12.86
CA GLU A 43 3.36 6.99 -12.22
C GLU A 43 3.75 5.92 -13.25
N LYS A 44 2.79 5.48 -14.09
CA LYS A 44 3.04 4.46 -15.13
C LYS A 44 4.14 4.90 -16.09
N ASP A 45 4.05 6.13 -16.59
CA ASP A 45 5.01 6.66 -17.57
C ASP A 45 6.41 6.82 -16.97
N TYR A 46 6.50 7.31 -15.72
CA TYR A 46 7.77 7.45 -15.03
C TYR A 46 8.38 6.10 -14.65
N PHE A 47 7.57 5.16 -14.17
CA PHE A 47 8.02 3.83 -13.77
C PHE A 47 8.56 3.05 -14.98
N GLN A 48 7.93 3.19 -16.16
CA GLN A 48 8.49 2.62 -17.38
C GLN A 48 9.86 3.19 -17.74
N GLN A 49 10.09 4.48 -17.51
CA GLN A 49 11.40 5.11 -17.75
C GLN A 49 12.45 4.59 -16.76
N LEU A 50 12.10 4.49 -15.46
CA LEU A 50 12.98 3.93 -14.44
C LEU A 50 13.32 2.47 -14.72
N THR A 51 12.32 1.65 -15.05
CA THR A 51 12.51 0.25 -15.44
C THR A 51 13.45 0.13 -16.64
N LYS A 52 13.33 1.00 -17.65
CA LYS A 52 14.26 1.00 -18.80
C LYS A 52 15.66 1.47 -18.43
N LYS A 53 15.79 2.55 -17.63
CA LYS A 53 17.08 3.12 -17.22
C LYS A 53 17.88 2.12 -16.39
N TYR A 54 17.23 1.46 -15.44
CA TYR A 54 17.90 0.61 -14.46
C TYR A 54 17.70 -0.88 -14.67
N ASP A 55 16.87 -1.31 -15.63
CA ASP A 55 16.49 -2.71 -15.84
C ASP A 55 15.91 -3.34 -14.56
N CYS A 56 14.93 -2.65 -13.94
CA CYS A 56 14.43 -2.97 -12.60
C CYS A 56 12.92 -3.24 -12.54
N GLY A 57 12.52 -4.04 -11.56
CA GLY A 57 11.13 -4.16 -11.11
C GLY A 57 10.77 -3.04 -10.14
N LEU A 58 9.51 -2.59 -10.16
CA LEU A 58 9.02 -1.52 -9.29
C LEU A 58 7.73 -1.93 -8.59
N LYS A 59 7.62 -1.63 -7.29
CA LYS A 59 6.39 -1.81 -6.53
C LYS A 59 6.13 -0.61 -5.63
N ARG A 60 4.95 -0.01 -5.76
CA ARG A 60 4.54 1.19 -5.02
C ARG A 60 3.48 0.88 -3.98
N LEU A 61 3.58 1.54 -2.83
CA LEU A 61 2.58 1.51 -1.78
C LEU A 61 2.35 2.93 -1.21
N TYR A 62 1.09 3.27 -0.98
CA TYR A 62 0.66 4.39 -0.13
C TYR A 62 0.35 3.85 1.26
N ILE A 63 0.85 4.52 2.29
CA ILE A 63 0.65 4.14 3.70
C ILE A 63 0.05 5.35 4.41
N ASN A 64 -1.09 5.15 5.07
CA ASN A 64 -1.66 6.15 5.97
C ASN A 64 -1.45 5.68 7.40
N LYS A 65 -0.95 6.55 8.26
CA LYS A 65 -0.73 6.23 9.66
C LYS A 65 -1.76 6.95 10.53
N ASN A 66 -2.42 6.21 11.43
CA ASN A 66 -3.21 6.83 12.48
C ASN A 66 -2.31 7.46 13.55
N LYS A 67 -2.93 8.08 14.57
CA LYS A 67 -2.22 8.69 15.71
C LYS A 67 -1.37 7.71 16.50
N ASP A 68 -1.69 6.42 16.42
CA ASP A 68 -0.98 5.31 17.07
C ASP A 68 0.09 4.69 16.15
N ASN A 69 0.36 5.31 14.99
CA ASN A 69 1.34 4.91 13.98
C ASN A 69 1.03 3.53 13.34
N GLU A 70 -0.22 3.10 13.40
CA GLU A 70 -0.71 1.91 12.70
C GLU A 70 -1.14 2.25 11.27
N ASP A 71 -0.88 1.35 10.33
CA ASP A 71 -1.33 1.49 8.95
C ASP A 71 -2.83 1.22 8.85
N THR A 72 -3.58 2.26 8.55
CA THR A 72 -5.04 2.22 8.44
C THR A 72 -5.54 2.15 7.01
N LEU A 73 -4.64 2.33 6.02
CA LEU A 73 -4.88 2.19 4.58
C LEU A 73 -6.28 2.64 4.12
N PHE A 74 -6.54 3.94 4.19
CA PHE A 74 -7.83 4.51 3.82
C PHE A 74 -7.94 4.65 2.29
N GLU A 75 -8.65 3.71 1.64
CA GLU A 75 -8.74 3.58 0.16
C GLU A 75 -9.08 4.89 -0.59
N ASP A 76 -9.87 5.79 0.01
CA ASP A 76 -10.44 6.97 -0.67
C ASP A 76 -9.97 8.32 -0.09
N GLN A 77 -8.95 8.29 0.78
CA GLN A 77 -8.50 9.46 1.54
C GLN A 77 -6.99 9.67 1.52
N TYR A 78 -6.27 9.02 0.60
CA TYR A 78 -4.82 9.19 0.48
C TYR A 78 -4.41 10.67 0.29
N ASP A 79 -5.28 11.49 -0.31
CA ASP A 79 -5.10 12.92 -0.60
C ASP A 79 -5.65 13.87 0.49
N LYS A 80 -6.21 13.32 1.58
CA LYS A 80 -6.95 14.09 2.60
C LYS A 80 -6.38 13.96 4.00
N ILE A 81 -5.41 13.07 4.17
CA ILE A 81 -4.76 12.81 5.44
C ILE A 81 -3.28 12.55 5.22
N PRO A 82 -2.43 12.84 6.22
CA PRO A 82 -1.01 12.58 6.14
C PRO A 82 -0.68 11.15 5.69
N PHE A 83 0.15 11.03 4.66
CA PHE A 83 0.50 9.75 4.05
C PHE A 83 1.98 9.63 3.72
N ILE A 84 2.43 8.40 3.54
CA ILE A 84 3.78 8.02 3.12
C ILE A 84 3.70 7.36 1.75
N TYR A 85 4.59 7.76 0.85
CA TYR A 85 4.77 7.10 -0.44
C TYR A 85 5.96 6.15 -0.36
N SER A 86 5.74 4.87 -0.59
CA SER A 86 6.78 3.84 -0.56
C SER A 86 7.00 3.27 -1.96
N LEU A 87 8.26 3.20 -2.38
CA LEU A 87 8.68 2.62 -3.65
C LEU A 87 9.78 1.58 -3.41
N SER A 88 9.51 0.34 -3.78
CA SER A 88 10.51 -0.71 -3.86
C SER A 88 11.04 -0.82 -5.27
N ILE A 89 12.36 -0.82 -5.40
CA ILE A 89 13.11 -0.96 -6.65
C ILE A 89 13.93 -2.25 -6.59
N ASP A 90 13.55 -3.20 -7.43
CA ASP A 90 14.20 -4.50 -7.57
C ASP A 90 15.19 -4.45 -8.75
N LEU A 91 16.44 -4.15 -8.44
CA LEU A 91 17.58 -4.02 -9.33
C LEU A 91 18.26 -5.39 -9.56
N PRO A 92 18.84 -5.60 -10.76
CA PRO A 92 19.74 -6.71 -11.01
C PRO A 92 20.94 -6.66 -10.06
N LYS A 93 21.47 -7.82 -9.65
CA LYS A 93 22.57 -7.94 -8.65
C LYS A 93 23.82 -7.11 -8.93
N VAL A 94 24.07 -6.75 -10.19
CA VAL A 94 25.27 -6.02 -10.64
C VAL A 94 25.03 -4.52 -10.86
N LYS A 95 23.81 -4.04 -10.63
CA LYS A 95 23.44 -2.64 -10.75
C LYS A 95 23.14 -2.04 -9.39
N ASP A 96 23.53 -0.79 -9.23
CA ASP A 96 23.17 0.05 -8.10
C ASP A 96 22.65 1.39 -8.63
N ILE A 97 21.90 2.09 -7.80
CA ILE A 97 21.40 3.44 -8.05
C ILE A 97 22.13 4.35 -7.06
N SER A 98 22.74 5.43 -7.53
CA SER A 98 23.44 6.36 -6.62
C SER A 98 22.47 7.07 -5.66
N ASP A 99 22.94 7.51 -4.51
CA ASP A 99 22.11 8.28 -3.56
C ASP A 99 21.58 9.59 -4.18
N SER A 100 22.33 10.18 -5.12
CA SER A 100 21.87 11.33 -5.89
C SER A 100 20.69 10.97 -6.79
N ASP A 101 20.78 9.87 -7.54
CA ASP A 101 19.67 9.39 -8.36
C ASP A 101 18.44 9.04 -7.50
N ILE A 102 18.65 8.48 -6.30
CA ILE A 102 17.56 8.21 -5.34
C ILE A 102 16.90 9.53 -4.91
N LYS A 103 17.69 10.56 -4.60
CA LYS A 103 17.16 11.88 -4.28
C LYS A 103 16.36 12.46 -5.45
N ASP A 104 16.87 12.35 -6.67
CA ASP A 104 16.17 12.81 -7.88
C ASP A 104 14.85 12.06 -8.10
N ILE A 105 14.81 10.75 -7.82
CA ILE A 105 13.58 9.96 -7.86
C ILE A 105 12.58 10.48 -6.81
N CYS A 106 13.01 10.72 -5.57
CA CYS A 106 12.15 11.28 -4.53
C CYS A 106 11.61 12.67 -4.92
N LEU A 107 12.46 13.55 -5.46
CA LEU A 107 12.06 14.88 -5.90
C LEU A 107 11.07 14.82 -7.05
N HIS A 108 11.28 13.94 -8.04
CA HIS A 108 10.33 13.76 -9.13
C HIS A 108 8.97 13.25 -8.63
N ILE A 109 8.97 12.27 -7.72
CA ILE A 109 7.73 11.77 -7.10
C ILE A 109 7.00 12.90 -6.37
N LYS A 110 7.71 13.65 -5.51
CA LYS A 110 7.12 14.77 -4.75
C LYS A 110 6.55 15.84 -5.68
N ASN A 111 7.35 16.31 -6.64
CA ASN A 111 7.05 17.52 -7.38
C ASN A 111 6.12 17.27 -8.57
N GLU A 112 6.31 16.17 -9.30
CA GLU A 112 5.65 15.92 -10.59
C GLU A 112 4.51 14.91 -10.47
N ILE A 113 4.71 13.83 -9.70
CA ILE A 113 3.69 12.77 -9.53
C ILE A 113 2.66 13.16 -8.48
N LEU A 114 3.12 13.66 -7.33
CA LEU A 114 2.28 14.06 -6.21
C LEU A 114 2.00 15.57 -6.20
N ASN A 115 2.55 16.33 -7.16
CA ASN A 115 2.28 17.76 -7.33
C ASN A 115 2.44 18.59 -6.04
N ASN A 116 3.50 18.32 -5.26
CA ASN A 116 3.76 18.94 -3.97
C ASN A 116 2.59 18.81 -2.98
N ASP A 117 1.95 17.63 -2.93
CA ASP A 117 0.90 17.32 -1.97
C ASP A 117 1.34 17.67 -0.53
N VAL A 118 0.54 18.48 0.15
CA VAL A 118 0.81 18.98 1.50
C VAL A 118 0.68 17.90 2.56
N ASP A 119 -0.06 16.84 2.26
CA ASP A 119 -0.27 15.69 3.15
C ASP A 119 0.80 14.62 2.96
N LEU A 120 1.68 14.74 1.95
CA LEU A 120 2.86 13.89 1.85
C LEU A 120 3.79 14.16 3.03
N THR A 121 4.05 13.11 3.82
CA THR A 121 4.98 13.18 4.96
C THR A 121 6.37 12.70 4.59
N GLU A 122 6.46 11.53 3.98
CA GLU A 122 7.72 10.87 3.67
C GLU A 122 7.64 10.14 2.33
N ILE A 123 8.77 10.07 1.62
CA ILE A 123 8.99 9.11 0.54
C ILE A 123 10.01 8.09 1.04
N ILE A 124 9.67 6.81 0.98
CA ILE A 124 10.57 5.73 1.37
C ILE A 124 10.95 4.92 0.14
N ILE A 125 12.24 4.84 -0.16
CA ILE A 125 12.76 3.99 -1.24
C ILE A 125 13.50 2.79 -0.65
N TYR A 126 13.14 1.60 -1.14
CA TYR A 126 13.81 0.35 -0.85
C TYR A 126 14.53 -0.13 -2.11
N LYS A 127 15.79 -0.54 -2.00
CA LYS A 127 16.53 -1.24 -3.07
C LYS A 127 16.56 -2.73 -2.72
N ASN A 128 16.35 -3.67 -3.65
CA ASN A 128 16.75 -5.09 -3.52
C ASN A 128 16.47 -5.83 -2.20
N TYR A 129 15.39 -5.51 -1.46
CA TYR A 129 15.16 -6.01 -0.09
C TYR A 129 16.32 -5.73 0.87
N ASP A 130 17.05 -4.64 0.63
CA ASP A 130 18.15 -4.17 1.46
C ASP A 130 17.64 -3.87 2.88
N ILE A 131 18.51 -4.07 3.87
CA ILE A 131 18.21 -3.75 5.27
C ILE A 131 18.13 -2.23 5.47
N TYR A 132 18.62 -1.45 4.50
CA TYR A 132 18.57 -0.01 4.52
C TYR A 132 17.39 0.53 3.70
N ARG A 133 16.74 1.55 4.25
CA ARG A 133 15.70 2.34 3.58
C ARG A 133 16.14 3.79 3.44
N TYR A 134 15.89 4.34 2.26
CA TYR A 134 16.13 5.75 1.97
C TYR A 134 14.87 6.52 2.34
N LEU A 135 14.94 7.30 3.40
CA LEU A 135 13.81 8.09 3.89
C LEU A 135 14.02 9.54 3.47
N TYR A 136 13.17 10.01 2.59
CA TYR A 136 13.10 11.40 2.19
C TYR A 136 11.98 12.10 2.97
N ASP A 137 12.35 13.09 3.78
CA ASP A 137 11.41 13.92 4.53
C ASP A 137 10.88 15.01 3.59
N ALA A 138 9.58 14.99 3.31
CA ALA A 138 8.97 15.88 2.33
C ALA A 138 8.96 17.35 2.78
N LYS A 139 8.96 17.60 4.10
CA LYS A 139 8.92 18.94 4.70
C LYS A 139 10.31 19.56 4.81
N LEU A 140 11.30 18.74 5.15
CA LEU A 140 12.70 19.17 5.30
C LEU A 140 13.49 19.12 3.98
N ASP A 141 12.95 18.49 2.94
CA ASP A 141 13.62 18.28 1.65
C ASP A 141 15.01 17.64 1.83
N SER A 142 15.03 16.58 2.63
CA SER A 142 16.26 15.92 3.05
C SER A 142 16.15 14.41 2.94
N LEU A 143 17.23 13.78 2.47
CA LEU A 143 17.34 12.34 2.33
C LEU A 143 18.21 11.79 3.47
N VAL A 144 17.69 10.81 4.19
CA VAL A 144 18.38 10.14 5.30
C VAL A 144 18.36 8.64 5.07
N LEU A 145 19.53 8.01 5.20
CA LEU A 145 19.66 6.55 5.18
C LEU A 145 19.34 6.00 6.58
N LYS A 146 18.37 5.08 6.68
CA LYS A 146 18.05 4.37 7.93
C LYS A 146 18.27 2.87 7.76
N LYS A 147 18.86 2.25 8.78
CA LYS A 147 18.95 0.78 8.93
C LYS A 147 17.66 0.24 9.57
#